data_AF-A0A2X2C426-F1
#
_entry.id   AF-A0A2X2C426-F1
#
_cell.length_a   1.000
_cell.length_b   1.000
_cell.length_c   1.000
_cell.angle_alpha   90.00
_cell.angle_beta   90.00
_cell.angle_gamma   90.00
#
_symmetry.space_group_name_H-M   'P 1'
#
loop_
_entity.id
_entity.type
_entity.pdbx_description
1 polymer ?
#
loop_
_entity_poly.entity_id
_entity_poly.type
_entity_poly.pdbx_seq_one_letter_code
_entity_poly.pdbx_strand_id
1 'polypeptide(L)'
;MPGTGNFVGEFMILFGTYGHFKLITIISVFGLVFASVYALWMMQQAYYGSPKTAERTYKGLNLREFLILFILVVLLVILGFFPQPVLDTSISAMENLQTWYSASLSTVRL
;
A
#
# COMPACT_ATOMS: atom_id res chain seq x y z
N MET A 1 3.87 5.07 -2.94
CA MET A 1 4.96 6.08 -3.04
C MET A 1 6.25 5.48 -2.51
N PRO A 2 7.38 5.58 -3.22
CA PRO A 2 8.66 5.07 -2.70
C PRO A 2 8.95 5.59 -1.29
N GLY A 3 9.44 4.72 -0.41
CA GLY A 3 9.65 5.02 1.01
C GLY A 3 8.45 4.73 1.92
N THR A 4 7.31 4.30 1.38
CA THR A 4 6.16 3.82 2.17
C THR A 4 5.98 2.30 2.04
N GLY A 5 5.51 1.65 3.11
CA GLY A 5 5.24 0.20 3.08
C GLY A 5 4.26 -0.25 1.98
N ASN A 6 3.30 0.60 1.61
CA ASN A 6 2.37 0.32 0.51
C ASN A 6 3.09 0.14 -0.84
N PHE A 7 4.13 0.94 -1.12
CA PHE A 7 4.92 0.79 -2.34
C PHE A 7 5.67 -0.55 -2.38
N VAL A 8 6.28 -0.95 -1.27
CA VAL A 8 6.97 -2.24 -1.17
C VAL A 8 6.02 -3.39 -1.50
N GLY A 9 4.84 -3.42 -0.87
CA GLY A 9 3.84 -4.46 -1.10
C GLY A 9 3.31 -4.49 -2.53
N GLU A 10 2.91 -3.35 -3.09
CA GLU A 10 2.36 -3.27 -4.45
C GLU A 10 3.38 -3.70 -5.50
N PHE A 11 4.64 -3.28 -5.38
CA PHE A 11 5.68 -3.69 -6.33
C PHE A 11 6.03 -5.17 -6.21
N MET A 12 6.09 -5.72 -4.99
CA MET A 12 6.28 -7.16 -4.81
C MET A 12 5.17 -7.97 -5.50
N ILE A 13 3.91 -7.54 -5.36
CA ILE A 13 2.76 -8.19 -6.02
C ILE A 13 2.89 -8.11 -7.55
N LEU A 14 3.23 -6.93 -8.09
CA LEU A 14 3.39 -6.74 -9.54
C LEU A 14 4.54 -7.60 -10.09
N PHE A 15 5.69 -7.62 -9.42
CA PHE A 15 6.83 -8.45 -9.83
C PHE A 15 6.49 -9.94 -9.76
N GLY A 16 5.83 -10.41 -8.70
CA GLY A 16 5.41 -11.80 -8.57
C GLY A 16 4.39 -12.22 -9.63
N THR A 17 3.47 -11.31 -10.01
CA THR A 17 2.42 -11.60 -11.00
C THR A 17 2.93 -11.55 -12.43
N TYR A 18 3.93 -10.70 -12.72
CA TYR A 18 4.43 -10.46 -14.08
C TYR A 18 4.90 -11.72 -14.80
N GLY A 19 5.51 -12.66 -14.07
CA GLY A 19 6.01 -13.93 -14.65
C GLY A 19 4.91 -14.81 -15.26
N HIS A 20 3.70 -14.76 -14.70
CA HIS A 20 2.57 -15.60 -15.12
C HIS A 20 1.52 -14.84 -15.95
N PHE A 21 1.20 -13.58 -15.58
CA PHE A 21 0.10 -12.81 -16.16
C PHE A 21 0.54 -11.39 -16.58
N LYS A 22 1.34 -11.31 -17.64
CA LYS A 22 1.92 -10.04 -18.13
C LYS A 22 0.88 -8.98 -18.47
N LEU A 23 -0.15 -9.32 -19.25
CA LEU A 23 -1.18 -8.36 -19.67
C LEU A 23 -1.95 -7.78 -18.48
N ILE A 24 -2.34 -8.64 -17.53
CA ILE A 24 -3.05 -8.21 -16.32
C ILE A 24 -2.14 -7.29 -15.50
N THR A 25 -0.88 -7.66 -15.32
CA THR A 25 0.10 -6.85 -14.57
C THR A 25 0.26 -5.45 -15.17
N ILE A 26 0.35 -5.34 -16.51
CA ILE A 26 0.44 -4.05 -17.21
C ILE A 26 -0.82 -3.21 -16.95
N ILE A 27 -2.01 -3.82 -17.01
CA ILE A 27 -3.26 -3.13 -16.70
C ILE A 27 -3.28 -2.66 -15.23
N SER A 28 -2.82 -3.49 -14.30
CA SER A 28 -2.75 -3.15 -12.87
C SER A 28 -1.84 -1.95 -12.58
N VAL A 29 -0.77 -1.74 -13.35
CA VAL A 29 0.11 -0.56 -13.21
C VAL A 29 -0.65 0.75 -13.48
N PHE A 30 -1.61 0.76 -14.42
CA PHE A 30 -2.47 1.95 -14.61
C PHE A 30 -3.32 2.26 -13.37
N GLY A 31 -3.65 1.25 -12.56
CA GLY A 31 -4.27 1.44 -11.26
C GLY A 31 -3.45 2.34 -10.32
N LEU A 32 -2.12 2.26 -10.38
CA LEU A 32 -1.21 3.14 -9.61
C LEU A 32 -1.30 4.60 -10.06
N VAL A 33 -1.48 4.82 -11.37
CA VAL A 33 -1.68 6.15 -11.95
C VAL A 33 -3.00 6.73 -11.44
N PHE A 34 -4.09 5.96 -11.50
CA PHE A 34 -5.38 6.40 -11.00
C PHE A 34 -5.38 6.64 -9.49
N ALA A 35 -4.69 5.80 -8.71
CA ALA A 35 -4.51 6.02 -7.27
C ALA A 35 -3.81 7.35 -6.98
N SER A 36 -2.80 7.71 -7.78
CA SER A 36 -2.08 8.99 -7.67
C SER A 36 -2.98 10.18 -8.01
N VAL A 37 -3.74 10.08 -9.09
CA VAL A 37 -4.71 11.13 -9.49
C VAL A 37 -5.76 11.33 -8.40
N TYR A 38 -6.34 10.25 -7.87
CA TYR A 38 -7.33 10.32 -6.80
C TYR A 38 -6.76 10.94 -5.53
N ALA A 39 -5.55 10.53 -5.11
CA ALA A 39 -4.90 11.07 -3.91
C ALA A 39 -4.63 12.58 -4.04
N LEU A 40 -4.13 13.03 -5.20
CA LEU A 40 -3.90 14.44 -5.48
C LEU A 40 -5.20 15.24 -5.54
N TRP A 41 -6.23 14.69 -6.19
CA TRP A 41 -7.54 15.33 -6.27
C TRP A 41 -8.18 15.49 -4.89
N MET A 42 -8.07 14.48 -4.03
CA MET A 42 -8.54 14.54 -2.64
C MET A 42 -7.76 15.59 -1.84
N MET A 43 -6.43 15.62 -1.95
CA MET A 43 -5.58 16.62 -1.30
C MET A 43 -5.93 18.04 -1.75
N GLN A 44 -6.14 18.24 -3.05
CA GLN A 44 -6.51 19.53 -3.63
C GLN A 44 -7.84 20.04 -3.05
N GLN A 45 -8.86 19.18 -2.98
CA GLN A 45 -10.16 19.53 -2.46
C GLN A 45 -10.18 19.77 -0.95
N ALA A 46 -9.33 19.05 -0.20
CA ALA A 46 -9.27 19.18 1.25
C ALA A 46 -8.46 20.39 1.72
N TYR A 47 -7.33 20.70 1.06
CA TYR A 47 -6.36 21.66 1.59
C TYR A 47 -6.02 22.85 0.68
N TYR A 48 -6.19 22.75 -0.64
CA TYR A 48 -5.63 23.73 -1.60
C TYR A 48 -6.68 24.58 -2.36
N GLY A 49 -7.90 24.70 -1.83
CA GLY A 49 -8.96 25.54 -2.39
C GLY A 49 -9.14 26.88 -1.66
N SER A 50 -9.95 27.76 -2.23
CA SER A 50 -10.38 29.00 -1.55
C SER A 50 -11.12 28.66 -0.24
N PRO A 51 -10.90 29.40 0.85
CA PRO A 51 -11.58 29.16 2.11
C PRO A 51 -13.10 29.22 1.91
N LYS A 52 -13.80 28.12 2.23
CA LYS A 52 -15.27 28.06 2.12
C LYS A 52 -15.99 28.93 3.16
N THR A 53 -15.28 29.43 4.17
CA THR A 53 -15.85 30.28 5.22
C THR A 53 -14.80 31.30 5.63
N ALA A 54 -15.15 32.58 5.58
CA ALA A 54 -14.37 33.61 6.24
C ALA A 54 -14.39 33.31 7.76
N GLU A 55 -13.21 33.25 8.38
CA GLU A 55 -13.04 33.34 9.84
C GLU A 55 -13.52 32.17 10.71
N ARG A 56 -13.39 30.91 10.27
CA ARG A 56 -13.40 29.78 11.22
C ARG A 56 -11.99 29.33 11.55
N THR A 57 -11.47 29.78 12.69
CA THR A 57 -10.23 29.25 13.27
C THR A 57 -10.49 27.83 13.76
N TYR A 58 -9.97 26.84 13.02
CA TYR A 58 -10.01 25.45 13.47
C TYR A 58 -9.09 25.27 14.68
N LYS A 59 -9.58 24.59 15.71
CA LYS A 59 -8.72 24.19 16.83
C LYS A 59 -7.62 23.27 16.30
N GLY A 60 -6.37 23.58 16.65
CA GLY A 60 -5.23 22.74 16.28
C GLY A 60 -5.33 21.33 16.86
N LEU A 61 -4.52 20.41 16.31
CA LEU A 61 -4.47 19.03 16.77
C LEU A 61 -4.08 18.97 18.25
N ASN A 62 -4.81 18.18 19.02
CA ASN A 62 -4.41 17.87 20.39
C ASN A 62 -3.17 16.96 20.37
N LEU A 63 -2.35 17.01 21.43
CA LEU A 63 -1.11 16.22 21.51
C LEU A 63 -1.34 14.72 21.25
N ARG A 64 -2.46 14.17 21.74
CA ARG A 64 -2.85 12.77 21.49
C ARG A 64 -3.09 12.47 20.01
N GLU A 65 -3.81 13.35 19.31
CA GLU A 65 -4.12 13.20 17.89
C GLU A 65 -2.82 13.25 17.06
N PHE A 66 -1.95 14.20 17.38
CA PHE A 66 -0.64 14.30 16.77
C PHE A 66 0.21 13.04 16.99
N LEU A 67 0.29 12.53 18.22
CA LEU A 67 1.07 11.32 18.53
C LEU A 67 0.56 10.09 17.78
N ILE A 68 -0.76 9.92 17.63
CA ILE A 68 -1.35 8.81 16.87
C ILE A 68 -0.99 8.92 15.38
N LEU A 69 -1.11 10.11 14.79
CA LEU A 69 -0.72 10.32 13.40
C LEU A 69 0.78 10.10 13.19
N PHE A 70 1.59 10.60 14.12
CA PHE A 70 3.03 10.49 14.08
C PHE A 70 3.50 9.03 14.15
N ILE A 71 2.97 8.23 15.09
CA ILE A 71 3.35 6.82 15.19
C ILE A 71 2.95 6.02 13.94
N LEU A 72 1.79 6.33 13.35
CA LEU A 72 1.36 5.70 12.09
C LEU A 72 2.31 6.02 10.93
N VAL A 73 2.73 7.29 10.80
CA VAL A 73 3.70 7.71 9.78
C VAL A 73 5.04 7.00 10.01
N VAL A 74 5.52 6.95 11.25
CA VAL A 74 6.78 6.27 11.59
C VAL A 74 6.73 4.79 11.22
N LEU A 75 5.67 4.07 11.59
CA LEU A 75 5.51 2.66 11.24
C LEU A 75 5.46 2.44 9.72
N LEU A 76 4.77 3.32 8.99
CA LEU A 76 4.63 3.24 7.54
C LEU A 76 5.96 3.51 6.81
N VAL A 77 6.79 4.40 7.34
CA VAL A 77 8.16 4.68 6.84
C VAL A 77 9.10 3.53 7.20
N ILE A 78 9.11 3.05 8.45
CA ILE A 78 9.93 1.90 8.87
C ILE A 78 9.63 0.69 7.97
N LEU A 79 8.35 0.40 7.74
CA LEU A 79 7.95 -0.69 6.85
C LEU A 79 8.40 -0.47 5.39
N GLY A 80 8.45 0.78 4.93
CA GLY A 80 8.93 1.12 3.60
C GLY A 80 10.44 0.93 3.40
N PHE A 81 11.24 1.19 4.44
CA PHE A 81 12.70 1.06 4.37
C PHE A 81 13.20 -0.33 4.80
N PHE A 82 12.55 -0.95 5.79
CA PHE A 82 12.94 -2.23 6.36
C PHE A 82 11.73 -3.18 6.47
N PRO A 83 11.27 -3.75 5.33
CA PRO A 83 10.13 -4.67 5.31
C PRO A 83 10.45 -6.07 5.84
N GLN A 84 11.75 -6.42 5.97
CA GLN A 84 12.22 -7.77 6.30
C GLN A 84 11.51 -8.43 7.50
N PRO A 85 11.30 -7.75 8.65
CA PRO A 85 10.63 -8.39 9.78
C PRO A 85 9.22 -8.89 9.47
N VAL A 86 8.48 -8.14 8.64
CA VAL A 86 7.12 -8.54 8.22
C VAL A 86 7.19 -9.68 7.21
N LEU A 87 8.14 -9.61 6.27
CA LEU A 87 8.34 -10.65 5.26
C LEU A 87 8.77 -11.97 5.88
N ASP A 88 9.79 -11.97 6.73
CA ASP A 88 10.33 -13.14 7.43
C ASP A 88 9.29 -13.78 8.34
N THR A 89 8.44 -12.98 8.99
CA THR A 89 7.34 -13.51 9.80
C THR A 89 6.30 -14.22 8.93
N SER A 90 6.06 -13.72 7.71
CA SER A 90 5.05 -14.27 6.79
C SER A 90 5.54 -15.42 5.91
N ILE A 91 6.86 -15.57 5.72
CA ILE A 91 7.43 -16.44 4.68
C ILE A 91 7.02 -17.91 4.85
N SER A 92 7.10 -18.43 6.08
CA SER A 92 6.75 -19.82 6.37
C SER A 92 5.29 -20.13 6.06
N ALA A 93 4.37 -19.21 6.38
CA ALA A 93 2.96 -19.38 6.05
C ALA A 93 2.74 -19.35 4.52
N MET A 94 3.41 -18.45 3.81
CA MET A 94 3.27 -18.31 2.36
C MET A 94 3.84 -19.52 1.60
N GLU A 95 4.98 -20.06 2.00
CA GLU A 95 5.59 -21.25 1.40
C GLU A 95 4.71 -22.50 1.56
N ASN A 96 4.11 -22.67 2.74
CA ASN A 96 3.16 -23.75 3.00
C ASN A 96 1.93 -23.64 2.09
N LEU A 97 1.36 -22.44 1.96
CA LEU A 97 0.21 -22.18 1.08
C LEU A 97 0.55 -22.42 -0.39
N GLN A 98 1.70 -21.94 -0.84
CA GLN A 98 2.15 -22.12 -2.23
C GLN A 98 2.36 -23.60 -2.56
N THR A 99 3.02 -24.34 -1.65
CA THR A 99 3.26 -25.77 -1.82
C THR A 99 1.94 -26.54 -1.92
N TRP A 100 1.01 -26.30 -0.98
CA TRP A 100 -0.30 -26.95 -0.99
C TRP A 100 -1.13 -26.62 -2.23
N TYR A 101 -1.15 -25.34 -2.63
CA TYR A 101 -1.83 -24.90 -3.85
C TYR A 101 -1.27 -25.60 -5.09
N SER A 102 0.06 -25.62 -5.25
CA SER A 102 0.70 -26.26 -6.41
C SER A 102 0.45 -27.78 -6.47
N ALA A 103 0.48 -28.47 -5.33
CA ALA A 103 0.17 -29.89 -5.23
C ALA A 103 -1.29 -30.18 -5.63
N SER A 104 -2.24 -29.39 -5.12
CA SER A 104 -3.67 -29.57 -5.45
C SER A 104 -3.95 -29.43 -6.95
N LEU A 105 -3.30 -28.48 -7.63
CA LEU A 105 -3.44 -28.28 -9.07
C LEU A 105 -2.91 -29.46 -9.88
N SER A 106 -1.84 -30.12 -9.42
CA SER A 106 -1.31 -31.32 -10.08
C SER A 106 -2.27 -32.51 -9.95
N THR A 107 -2.94 -32.66 -8.82
CA THR A 107 -3.91 -33.75 -8.59
C THR A 107 -5.20 -33.56 -9.39
N VAL A 108 -5.68 -32.32 -9.56
CA VAL A 108 -6.93 -32.02 -10.29
C VAL A 108 -6.75 -32.05 -11.81
N ARG A 109 -5.52 -31.92 -12.32
CA ARG A 109 -5.21 -31.96 -13.76
C ARG A 109 -4.90 -33.36 -14.30
N LEU A 110 -4.92 -34.39 -13.46
CA LEU A 110 -4.86 -35.82 -13.82
C LEU A 110 -6.28 -36.41 -13.80
#